data_AF-X1UPN1-F1
#
_entry.id   AF-X1UPN1-F1
#
_cell.length_a   1.000
_cell.length_b   1.000
_cell.length_c   1.000
_cell.angle_alpha   90.00
_cell.angle_beta   90.00
_cell.angle_gamma   90.00
#
_symmetry.space_group_name_H-M   'P 1'
#
loop_
_entity.id
_entity.type
_entity.pdbx_description
1 polymer ?
#
loop_
_entity_poly.entity_id
_entity_poly.type
_entity_poly.pdbx_seq_one_letter_code
_entity_poly.pdbx_strand_id
1 'polypeptide(L)'
;MITLSVTSPSTKSTNLLAVGASVPIGQRGIVTVLGRNDMPTTQQMGIEWTVRDPDGQVVEHYGPEWEMWPYCPPGDEHKFDGGRFDLDKA
;
A
#
# COMPACT_ATOMS: atom_id res chain seq x y z
N MET A 1 -1.06 11.86 -11.57
CA MET A 1 -0.25 11.97 -10.33
C MET A 1 -1.15 11.51 -9.20
N ILE A 2 -0.92 10.33 -8.63
CA ILE A 2 -1.75 9.76 -7.56
C ILE A 2 -1.07 10.07 -6.23
N THR A 3 -1.78 10.75 -5.34
CA THR A 3 -1.32 11.01 -3.97
C THR A 3 -1.78 9.86 -3.09
N LEU A 4 -0.83 9.08 -2.55
CA LEU A 4 -1.12 8.01 -1.60
C LEU A 4 -1.11 8.58 -0.18
N SER A 5 -2.23 8.47 0.55
CA SER A 5 -2.31 8.81 1.97
C SER A 5 -2.44 7.53 2.81
N VAL A 6 -1.45 7.27 3.66
CA VAL A 6 -1.50 6.17 4.63
C VAL A 6 -2.28 6.63 5.86
N THR A 7 -3.41 5.98 6.15
CA THR A 7 -4.18 6.21 7.39
C THR A 7 -3.88 5.08 8.36
N SER A 8 -3.08 5.34 9.40
CA SER A 8 -2.87 4.42 10.51
C SER A 8 -3.83 4.74 11.66
N PRO A 9 -4.39 3.75 12.38
CA PRO A 9 -5.16 4.00 13.60
C PRO A 9 -4.39 4.79 14.69
N SER A 10 -3.06 4.85 14.60
CA SER A 10 -2.17 5.60 15.48
C SER A 10 -2.29 7.14 15.33
N THR A 11 -2.84 7.65 14.22
CA THR A 11 -2.93 9.11 13.98
C THR A 11 -4.11 9.81 14.67
N LYS A 12 -4.90 9.11 15.48
CA LYS A 12 -6.02 9.72 16.25
C LYS A 12 -5.61 10.48 17.52
N SER A 13 -4.31 10.70 17.74
CA SER A 13 -3.82 11.51 18.87
C SER A 13 -2.84 12.58 18.36
N THR A 14 -3.40 13.77 18.11
CA THR A 14 -2.83 15.12 18.23
C THR A 14 -1.35 15.36 17.87
N ASN A 15 -1.17 16.22 16.86
CA ASN A 15 0.03 17.01 16.56
C ASN A 15 0.87 17.38 17.79
N LEU A 16 2.05 16.78 17.95
CA LEU A 16 3.26 17.37 18.55
C LEU A 16 4.40 16.36 18.41
N LEU A 17 5.43 16.74 17.64
CA LEU A 17 6.79 16.17 17.67
C LEU A 17 6.96 14.76 17.08
N ALA A 18 7.62 14.70 15.92
CA ALA A 18 8.45 13.56 15.57
C ALA A 18 9.40 13.26 16.74
N VAL A 19 9.29 12.08 17.35
CA VAL A 19 10.32 11.31 18.06
C VAL A 19 9.61 10.07 18.62
N GLY A 20 9.93 8.90 18.07
CA GLY A 20 9.42 7.62 18.54
C GLY A 20 7.99 7.31 18.12
N ALA A 21 7.74 7.15 16.82
CA ALA A 21 6.67 6.24 16.42
C ALA A 21 7.11 4.84 16.87
N SER A 22 6.89 4.52 18.15
CA SER A 22 6.95 3.15 18.63
C SER A 22 5.82 2.42 17.92
N VAL A 23 6.14 1.93 16.73
CA VAL A 23 5.40 0.82 16.14
C VAL A 23 5.32 -0.24 17.24
N PRO A 24 4.12 -0.69 17.64
CA PRO A 24 4.03 -1.70 18.66
C PRO A 24 4.79 -2.95 18.20
N ILE A 25 5.67 -3.47 19.05
CA ILE A 25 6.51 -4.65 18.76
C ILE A 25 5.60 -5.84 18.44
N GLY A 26 5.96 -6.63 17.42
CA GLY A 26 5.19 -7.77 16.93
C GLY A 26 3.97 -7.42 16.06
N GLN A 27 3.82 -6.16 15.62
CA GLN A 27 2.78 -5.78 14.67
C GLN A 27 3.22 -5.97 13.22
N ARG A 28 2.24 -6.30 12.37
CA ARG A 28 2.44 -6.50 10.93
C ARG A 28 1.65 -5.49 10.12
N GLY A 29 2.30 -4.94 9.10
CA GLY A 29 1.69 -4.10 8.08
C GLY A 29 1.15 -4.93 6.93
N ILE A 30 0.16 -4.39 6.22
CA ILE A 30 -0.29 -4.85 4.90
C ILE A 30 -0.47 -3.60 4.05
N VAL A 31 0.04 -3.62 2.82
CA VAL A 31 -0.30 -2.62 1.81
C VAL A 31 -1.49 -3.12 1.00
N THR A 32 -2.55 -2.32 0.95
CA THR A 32 -3.68 -2.51 0.04
C THR A 32 -3.80 -1.28 -0.85
N VAL A 33 -3.85 -1.48 -2.16
CA VAL A 33 -4.05 -0.41 -3.15
C VAL A 33 -5.34 -0.67 -3.91
N LEU A 34 -6.19 0.36 -4.02
CA LEU A 34 -7.35 0.35 -4.91
C LEU A 34 -7.06 1.30 -6.08
N GLY A 35 -7.12 0.77 -7.30
CA GLY A 35 -6.99 1.55 -8.52
C GLY A 35 -8.34 1.61 -9.24
N ARG A 36 -8.86 2.81 -9.48
CA ARG A 36 -10.08 3.03 -10.24
C ARG A 36 -9.76 3.31 -11.72
N ASN A 37 -10.50 2.70 -12.63
CA ASN A 37 -10.39 3.01 -14.05
C ASN A 37 -11.37 4.13 -14.44
N ASP A 38 -10.88 5.36 -14.48
CA ASP A 38 -11.67 6.53 -14.91
C ASP A 38 -11.68 6.75 -16.44
N MET A 39 -11.12 5.82 -17.22
CA MET A 39 -11.14 5.87 -18.68
C MET A 39 -12.48 5.35 -19.23
N PRO A 40 -12.90 5.80 -20.43
CA PRO A 40 -14.15 5.34 -21.05
C PRO A 40 -14.08 3.91 -21.60
N THR A 41 -12.92 3.25 -21.51
CA THR A 41 -12.68 1.90 -22.02
C THR A 41 -12.09 1.01 -20.94
N THR A 42 -12.35 -0.30 -21.03
CA THR A 42 -11.71 -1.31 -20.17
C THR A 42 -10.19 -1.21 -20.27
N GLN A 43 -9.50 -1.20 -19.14
CA GLN A 43 -8.03 -1.15 -19.05
C GLN A 43 -7.52 -2.31 -18.21
N GLN A 44 -6.38 -2.89 -18.62
CA GLN A 44 -5.67 -3.84 -17.76
C GLN A 44 -4.88 -3.06 -16.70
N MET A 45 -5.22 -3.26 -15.44
CA MET A 45 -4.56 -2.58 -14.32
C MET A 45 -3.30 -3.34 -13.92
N GLY A 46 -2.20 -2.63 -13.68
CA GLY A 46 -0.94 -3.22 -13.21
C GLY A 46 -0.32 -2.40 -12.10
N ILE A 47 0.41 -3.06 -11.21
CA ILE A 47 1.07 -2.39 -10.09
C ILE A 47 2.35 -3.11 -9.67
N GLU A 48 3.27 -2.31 -9.13
CA GLU A 48 4.46 -2.78 -8.42
C GLU A 48 4.73 -1.82 -7.26
N TRP A 49 5.11 -2.35 -6.10
CA TRP A 49 5.59 -1.53 -4.99
C TRP A 49 6.71 -2.19 -4.20
N THR A 50 7.42 -1.35 -3.45
CA THR A 50 8.44 -1.77 -2.49
C THR A 50 8.20 -1.05 -1.18
N VAL A 51 8.18 -1.80 -0.08
CA VAL A 51 8.21 -1.27 1.28
C VAL A 51 9.63 -1.39 1.80
N ARG A 52 10.15 -0.29 2.36
CA ARG A 52 11.47 -0.25 3.00
C ARG A 52 11.34 0.10 4.47
N ASP A 53 12.23 -0.47 5.27
CA ASP A 53 12.42 -0.10 6.67
C ASP A 53 13.15 1.26 6.80
N PRO A 54 13.30 1.81 8.02
CA PRO A 54 14.02 3.05 8.24
C PRO A 54 15.51 3.04 7.86
N ASP A 55 16.13 1.86 7.75
CA ASP A 55 17.53 1.72 7.30
C ASP A 55 17.62 1.58 5.77
N GLY A 56 16.47 1.58 5.08
CA GLY A 56 16.36 1.46 3.64
C GLY A 56 16.33 0.01 3.13
N GLN A 57 16.26 -1.00 4.00
CA GLN A 57 16.16 -2.41 3.59
C GLN A 57 14.75 -2.72 3.09
N VAL A 58 14.65 -3.51 2.03
CA VAL A 58 13.36 -3.93 1.48
C VAL A 58 12.74 -4.99 2.38
N VAL A 59 11.58 -4.68 2.97
CA VAL A 59 10.79 -5.61 3.81
C VAL A 59 9.60 -6.22 3.07
N GLU A 60 9.18 -5.58 1.98
CA GLU A 60 8.22 -6.16 1.04
C GLU A 60 8.54 -5.68 -0.37
N HIS A 61 8.44 -6.59 -1.34
CA HIS A 61 8.34 -6.28 -2.75
C HIS A 61 7.11 -7.00 -3.30
N TYR A 62 6.22 -6.25 -3.93
CA TYR A 62 5.01 -6.76 -4.54
C TYR A 62 5.01 -6.40 -6.02
N GLY A 63 4.85 -7.40 -6.88
CA GLY A 63 4.76 -7.25 -8.32
C GLY A 63 6.05 -7.58 -9.08
N PRO A 64 6.11 -7.27 -10.40
CA PRO A 64 5.04 -6.63 -11.17
C PRO A 64 3.82 -7.55 -11.31
N GLU A 65 2.65 -7.07 -10.86
CA GLU A 65 1.38 -7.80 -10.94
C GLU A 65 0.45 -7.10 -11.93
N TRP A 66 -0.32 -7.89 -12.66
CA TRP A 66 -1.29 -7.41 -13.65
C TRP A 66 -2.61 -8.10 -13.48
N GLU A 67 -3.69 -7.33 -13.52
CA GLU A 67 -5.04 -7.83 -13.54
C GLU A 67 -5.23 -8.82 -14.70
N MET A 68 -5.80 -9.99 -14.39
CA MET A 68 -6.19 -10.97 -15.39
C MET A 68 -7.51 -10.60 -16.05
N TRP A 69 -7.75 -11.12 -17.26
CA TRP A 69 -9.03 -10.96 -17.95
C TRP A 69 -10.22 -11.31 -17.01
N PRO A 70 -11.29 -10.50 -16.94
CA PRO A 70 -11.78 -9.55 -17.95
C PRO A 70 -11.25 -8.11 -17.92
N TYR A 71 -10.27 -7.80 -17.06
CA TYR A 71 -9.74 -6.45 -16.84
C TYR A 71 -10.78 -5.45 -16.27
N CYS A 72 -10.32 -4.29 -15.80
CA CYS A 72 -11.12 -3.29 -15.10
C CYS A 72 -11.98 -2.46 -16.06
N PRO A 73 -13.33 -2.56 -16.00
CA PRO A 73 -14.24 -1.75 -16.82
C PRO A 73 -14.22 -0.25 -16.46
N PRO A 74 -14.81 0.61 -17.31
CA PRO A 74 -14.98 2.04 -17.00
C PRO A 74 -15.75 2.26 -15.69
N GLY A 75 -15.17 3.03 -14.77
CA GLY A 75 -15.75 3.40 -13.49
C GLY A 75 -15.56 2.38 -12.36
N ASP A 76 -15.02 1.19 -12.67
CA ASP A 76 -14.79 0.12 -11.69
C ASP A 76 -13.43 0.28 -10.99
N GLU A 77 -13.26 -0.47 -9.89
CA GLU A 77 -12.06 -0.51 -9.08
C GLU A 77 -11.42 -1.90 -9.10
N HIS A 78 -10.09 -1.95 -9.20
CA HIS A 78 -9.31 -3.16 -9.00
C HIS A 78 -8.50 -3.05 -7.70
N LYS A 79 -8.55 -4.11 -6.89
CA LYS A 79 -7.87 -4.17 -5.59
C LYS A 79 -6.62 -5.03 -5.68
N PHE A 80 -5.49 -4.48 -5.27
CA PHE A 80 -4.23 -5.18 -5.08
C PHE A 80 -3.91 -5.29 -3.59
N ASP A 81 -3.84 -6.51 -3.07
CA ASP A 81 -3.49 -6.79 -1.68
C ASP A 81 -2.08 -7.39 -1.60
N GLY A 82 -1.24 -6.73 -0.81
CA GLY A 82 0.12 -7.16 -0.52
C GLY A 82 0.24 -8.31 0.46
N GLY A 83 1.50 -8.64 0.72
CA GLY A 83 1.86 -9.52 1.81
C GLY A 83 1.69 -8.85 3.17
N ARG A 84 1.92 -9.63 4.23
CA ARG A 84 2.20 -9.08 5.56
C ARG A 84 3.70 -8.88 5.69
N PHE A 85 4.11 -7.76 6.27
CA PHE A 85 5.50 -7.49 6.64
C PHE A 85 5.57 -7.05 8.10
N ASP A 86 6.65 -7.40 8.77
CA ASP A 86 6.90 -7.00 10.16
C ASP A 86 7.26 -5.51 10.18
N LEU A 87 6.67 -4.77 11.12
CA LEU A 87 6.90 -3.34 11.27
C LEU A 87 8.00 -3.03 12.29
N ASP A 88 8.41 -4.02 13.08
CA ASP A 88 9.58 -3.98 13.93
C ASP A 88 10.81 -4.51 13.20
N LYS A 89 11.97 -3.92 13.50
CA LYS A 89 13.23 -4.64 13.32
C LYS A 89 13.30 -5.68 14.43
N ALA A 90 13.48 -6.95 14.07
CA ALA A 90 14.02 -7.93 15.01
C ALA A 90 15.42 -7.50 15.49
#